data_AF-A0A355U2Q8-F1
#
_entry.id   AF-A0A355U2Q8-F1
#
_cell.length_a   1.000
_cell.length_b   1.000
_cell.length_c   1.000
_cell.angle_alpha   90.00
_cell.angle_beta   90.00
_cell.angle_gamma   90.00
#
_symmetry.space_group_name_H-M   'P 1'
#
loop_
_entity.id
_entity.type
_entity.pdbx_description
1 polymer ?
#
loop_
_entity_poly.entity_id
_entity_poly.type
_entity_poly.pdbx_seq_one_letter_code
_entity_poly.pdbx_strand_id
1 'polypeptide(L)'
;MCPYCGTENPIEDNYQTKDVTSFIKATKTNGGLYKSKSRKIAGFLCLFLGVFGIHNFFLGFVKKGILEFLFTSIFVGGIGSLLFLFVDPFKNAFAFILPFLICFLFYAFASVRIFKNDSLTDANGVFLR
;
A
#
# COMPACT_ATOMS: atom_id res chain seq x y z
N MET A 1 -35.08 7.72 32.94
CA MET A 1 -35.15 9.18 32.87
C MET A 1 -33.91 9.71 32.17
N CYS A 2 -34.05 10.56 31.16
CA CYS A 2 -32.91 11.17 30.46
C CYS A 2 -32.17 12.16 31.41
N PRO A 3 -30.83 12.07 31.55
CA PRO A 3 -30.08 12.90 32.49
C PRO A 3 -30.00 14.39 32.10
N TYR A 4 -30.38 14.75 30.87
CA TYR A 4 -30.32 16.13 30.40
C TYR A 4 -31.68 16.86 30.43
N CYS A 5 -32.78 16.15 30.13
CA CYS A 5 -34.12 16.75 30.05
C CYS A 5 -35.13 16.18 31.06
N GLY A 6 -34.79 15.14 31.83
CA GLY A 6 -35.63 14.60 32.90
C GLY A 6 -36.88 13.84 32.44
N THR A 7 -37.17 13.77 31.14
CA THR A 7 -38.31 13.03 30.61
C THR A 7 -38.05 11.52 30.56
N GLU A 8 -39.15 10.75 30.61
CA GLU A 8 -39.14 9.31 30.37
C GLU A 8 -38.85 9.07 28.89
N ASN A 9 -37.92 8.15 28.62
CA ASN A 9 -37.40 7.75 27.31
C ASN A 9 -37.95 8.55 26.10
N PRO A 10 -37.32 9.68 25.72
CA PRO A 10 -37.82 10.56 24.65
C PRO A 10 -37.71 9.93 23.24
N ILE A 11 -37.29 8.67 23.16
CA ILE A 11 -37.13 7.91 21.94
C ILE A 11 -38.25 6.87 21.92
N GLU A 12 -39.17 7.01 20.97
CA GLU A 12 -40.27 6.05 20.76
C GLU A 12 -39.70 4.65 20.50
N ASP A 13 -40.32 3.59 21.05
CA ASP A 13 -39.83 2.20 20.94
C ASP A 13 -39.66 1.71 19.49
N ASN A 14 -40.30 2.38 18.53
CA ASN A 14 -40.19 2.11 17.09
C ASN A 14 -39.27 3.10 16.35
N TYR A 15 -38.27 3.68 17.04
CA TYR A 15 -37.26 4.48 16.37
C TYR A 15 -36.33 3.57 15.57
N GLN A 16 -36.34 3.73 14.25
CA GLN A 16 -35.32 3.13 13.39
C GLN A 16 -34.24 4.18 13.16
N THR A 17 -32.97 3.82 13.43
CA THR A 17 -31.84 4.64 13.03
C THR A 17 -31.81 4.71 11.51
N LYS A 18 -32.21 5.85 10.97
CA LYS A 18 -32.15 6.07 9.53
C LYS A 18 -30.70 6.34 9.15
N ASP A 19 -30.16 5.53 8.25
CA ASP A 19 -28.84 5.78 7.67
C ASP A 19 -28.91 7.11 6.89
N VAL A 20 -28.19 8.13 7.39
CA VAL A 20 -28.13 9.47 6.78
C VAL A 20 -27.66 9.38 5.33
N THR A 21 -26.85 8.37 5.00
CA THR A 21 -26.34 8.12 3.65
C THR A 21 -27.44 7.73 2.65
N SER A 22 -28.60 7.28 3.11
CA SER A 22 -29.76 6.98 2.24
C SER A 22 -30.43 8.22 1.67
N PHE A 23 -30.30 9.38 2.33
CA PHE A 23 -30.88 10.65 1.89
C PHE A 23 -29.91 11.48 1.04
N ILE A 24 -28.62 11.14 1.07
CA ILE A 24 -27.61 11.81 0.25
C ILE A 24 -27.67 11.22 -1.16
N LYS A 25 -28.42 11.88 -2.05
CA LYS A 25 -28.39 11.57 -3.48
C LYS A 25 -26.98 11.78 -3.99
N ALA A 26 -26.32 10.71 -4.46
CA ALA A 26 -24.98 10.80 -5.02
C ALA A 26 -24.95 11.86 -6.13
N THR A 27 -24.41 13.04 -5.82
CA THR A 27 -24.20 14.10 -6.79
C THR A 27 -23.12 13.60 -7.73
N LYS A 28 -23.47 13.45 -9.02
CA LYS A 28 -22.47 13.38 -10.10
C LYS A 28 -21.78 14.74 -10.14
N THR A 29 -20.82 14.94 -9.24
CA THR A 29 -19.91 16.07 -9.37
C THR A 29 -19.11 15.83 -10.65
N ASN A 30 -19.02 16.85 -11.50
CA ASN A 30 -18.18 16.80 -12.71
C ASN A 30 -16.67 16.74 -12.37
N GLY A 31 -16.31 16.81 -11.08
CA GLY A 31 -15.06 16.27 -10.56
C GLY A 31 -15.26 14.78 -10.25
N GLY A 32 -14.66 13.91 -11.08
CA GLY A 32 -14.82 12.47 -10.90
C GLY A 32 -14.53 12.04 -9.46
N LEU A 33 -15.49 11.34 -8.82
CA LEU A 33 -15.28 10.78 -7.49
C LEU A 33 -13.99 9.95 -7.53
N TYR A 34 -13.02 10.32 -6.69
CA TYR A 34 -11.75 9.62 -6.62
C TYR A 34 -11.99 8.18 -6.15
N LYS A 35 -11.81 7.23 -7.06
CA LYS A 35 -12.03 5.80 -6.79
C LYS A 35 -10.88 5.27 -5.95
N SER A 36 -11.20 4.74 -4.76
CA SER A 36 -10.18 4.11 -3.91
C SER A 36 -9.50 2.96 -4.64
N LYS A 37 -8.17 2.90 -4.50
CA LYS A 37 -7.34 1.86 -5.12
C LYS A 37 -7.44 0.57 -4.31
N SER A 38 -7.30 -0.57 -4.98
CA SER A 38 -7.35 -1.85 -4.27
C SER A 38 -6.01 -2.22 -3.65
N ARG A 39 -6.06 -2.60 -2.38
CA ARG A 39 -4.91 -3.08 -1.60
C ARG A 39 -4.36 -4.38 -2.14
N LYS A 40 -5.24 -5.30 -2.57
CA LYS A 40 -4.84 -6.60 -3.11
C LYS A 40 -3.94 -6.44 -4.33
N ILE A 41 -4.31 -5.53 -5.21
CA ILE A 41 -3.55 -5.18 -6.41
C ILE A 41 -2.19 -4.60 -6.00
N ALA A 42 -2.16 -3.64 -5.07
CA ALA A 42 -0.91 -3.09 -4.56
C ALA A 42 0.02 -4.15 -3.94
N GLY A 43 -0.55 -5.11 -3.19
CA GLY A 43 0.18 -6.24 -2.61
C GLY A 43 0.76 -7.18 -3.67
N PHE A 44 -0.02 -7.56 -4.69
CA PHE A 44 0.48 -8.38 -5.80
C PHE A 44 1.55 -7.65 -6.62
N LEU A 45 1.37 -6.35 -6.86
CA LEU A 45 2.39 -5.52 -7.52
C LEU A 45 3.69 -5.47 -6.70
N CYS A 46 3.59 -5.42 -5.37
CA CYS A 46 4.76 -5.45 -4.50
C CYS A 46 5.45 -6.83 -4.52
N LEU A 47 4.69 -7.93 -4.63
CA LEU A 47 5.25 -9.27 -4.68
C LEU A 47 6.01 -9.53 -5.99
N PHE A 48 5.40 -9.26 -7.14
CA PHE A 48 6.00 -9.57 -8.44
C PHE A 48 6.95 -8.48 -8.94
N LEU A 49 6.59 -7.21 -8.73
CA LEU A 49 7.28 -6.05 -9.27
C LEU A 49 7.81 -5.14 -8.14
N GLY A 50 8.06 -5.70 -6.96
CA GLY A 50 8.59 -4.98 -5.79
C GLY A 50 9.95 -4.36 -6.04
N VAL A 51 10.86 -5.12 -6.68
CA VAL A 51 12.20 -4.65 -7.05
C VAL A 51 12.15 -3.46 -8.03
N PHE A 52 11.08 -3.34 -8.81
CA PHE A 52 10.88 -2.20 -9.72
C PHE A 52 10.19 -1.00 -9.07
N GLY A 53 9.71 -1.12 -7.82
CA GLY A 53 8.98 -0.05 -7.12
C GLY A 53 7.57 0.24 -7.65
N ILE A 54 7.03 -0.61 -8.54
CA ILE A 54 5.77 -0.35 -9.29
C ILE A 54 4.55 -0.22 -8.37
N HIS A 55 4.56 -0.89 -7.22
CA HIS A 55 3.54 -0.77 -6.20
C HIS A 55 3.39 0.66 -5.65
N ASN A 56 4.49 1.43 -5.52
CA ASN A 56 4.42 2.83 -5.10
C ASN A 56 3.89 3.76 -6.19
N PHE A 57 4.19 3.49 -7.46
CA PHE A 57 3.57 4.20 -8.59
C PHE A 57 2.07 3.95 -8.64
N PHE A 58 1.63 2.71 -8.39
CA PHE A 58 0.22 2.37 -8.34
C PHE A 58 -0.52 3.19 -7.28
N LEU A 59 0.09 3.38 -6.10
CA LEU A 59 -0.45 4.19 -5.00
C LEU A 59 -0.38 5.71 -5.23
N GLY A 60 0.25 6.16 -6.33
CA GLY A 60 0.45 7.58 -6.64
C GLY A 60 1.70 8.19 -6.02
N PHE A 61 2.51 7.42 -5.29
CA PHE A 61 3.79 7.87 -4.73
C PHE A 61 4.92 7.77 -5.76
N VAL A 62 4.83 8.54 -6.84
CA VAL A 62 5.80 8.54 -7.95
C VAL A 62 7.24 8.80 -7.46
N LYS A 63 7.43 9.80 -6.60
CA LYS A 63 8.75 10.13 -6.03
C LYS A 63 9.34 8.97 -5.21
N LYS A 64 8.51 8.26 -4.44
CA LYS A 64 8.95 7.10 -3.64
C LYS A 64 9.28 5.91 -4.54
N GLY A 65 8.45 5.65 -5.56
CA GLY A 65 8.70 4.57 -6.52
C GLY A 65 10.01 4.76 -7.30
N ILE A 66 10.30 6.00 -7.74
CA ILE A 66 11.59 6.31 -8.40
C ILE A 66 12.75 6.10 -7.44
N LEU A 67 12.64 6.60 -6.20
CA LEU A 67 13.70 6.45 -5.20
C LEU A 67 13.98 4.98 -4.90
N GLU A 68 12.94 4.16 -4.71
CA GLU A 68 13.09 2.72 -4.51
C GLU A 68 13.73 2.02 -5.70
N PHE A 69 13.33 2.37 -6.92
CA PHE A 69 13.93 1.80 -8.13
C PHE A 69 15.43 2.13 -8.23
N LEU A 70 15.82 3.38 -8.00
CA LEU A 70 17.23 3.76 -7.98
C LEU A 70 17.98 3.03 -6.85
N PHE A 71 17.40 3.01 -5.65
CA PHE A 71 18.02 2.41 -4.48
C PHE A 71 18.24 0.90 -4.67
N THR A 72 17.23 0.17 -5.14
CA THR A 72 17.33 -1.27 -5.42
C THR A 72 18.31 -1.56 -6.56
N SER A 73 18.34 -0.74 -7.62
CA SER A 73 19.29 -0.87 -8.71
C SER A 73 20.74 -0.69 -8.23
N ILE A 74 21.00 0.35 -7.44
CA ILE A 74 22.31 0.62 -6.85
C ILE A 74 22.68 -0.46 -5.82
N PHE A 75 21.72 -0.97 -5.06
CA PHE A 75 21.96 -2.01 -4.06
C PHE A 75 22.36 -3.32 -4.73
N VAL A 76 21.58 -3.80 -5.71
CA VAL A 76 21.87 -5.04 -6.45
C VAL A 76 23.14 -4.91 -7.29
N GLY A 77 23.29 -3.80 -8.02
CA GLY A 77 24.47 -3.55 -8.85
C GLY A 77 25.74 -3.27 -8.05
N GLY A 78 25.65 -2.48 -6.98
CA GLY A 78 26.76 -2.10 -6.12
C GLY A 78 27.26 -3.27 -5.28
N ILE A 79 26.38 -3.93 -4.54
CA ILE A 79 26.74 -5.11 -3.73
C ILE A 79 27.14 -6.27 -4.65
N GLY A 80 26.45 -6.48 -5.76
CA GLY A 80 26.80 -7.50 -6.74
C GLY A 80 28.20 -7.28 -7.32
N SER A 81 28.54 -6.05 -7.71
CA SER A 81 29.89 -5.71 -8.22
C SER A 81 30.96 -5.85 -7.14
N LEU A 82 30.65 -5.48 -5.90
CA LEU A 82 31.56 -5.65 -4.76
C LEU A 82 31.85 -7.13 -4.48
N LEU A 83 30.80 -7.95 -4.43
CA LEU A 83 30.94 -9.41 -4.26
C LEU A 83 31.71 -10.04 -5.41
N PHE A 84 31.45 -9.62 -6.64
CA PHE A 84 32.15 -10.12 -7.82
C PHE A 84 33.64 -9.77 -7.80
N LEU A 85 34.03 -8.56 -7.39
CA LEU A 85 35.42 -8.12 -7.41
C LEU A 85 36.24 -8.68 -6.24
N PHE A 86 35.67 -8.67 -5.03
CA PHE A 86 36.41 -8.95 -3.79
C PHE A 86 36.32 -10.40 -3.29
N VAL A 87 35.40 -11.22 -3.81
CA VAL A 87 35.17 -12.57 -3.31
C VAL A 87 35.38 -13.60 -4.42
N ASP A 88 36.50 -14.31 -4.37
CA ASP A 88 36.93 -15.27 -5.40
C ASP A 88 35.91 -16.36 -5.79
N PRO A 89 35.19 -17.02 -4.86
CA PRO A 89 34.17 -18.01 -5.23
C PRO A 89 32.94 -17.40 -5.93
N PHE A 90 32.74 -16.07 -5.85
CA PHE A 90 31.59 -15.37 -6.38
C PHE A 90 31.88 -14.54 -7.64
N LYS A 91 33.03 -14.74 -8.31
CA LYS A 91 33.34 -14.18 -9.65
C LYS A 91 32.49 -14.76 -10.79
N ASN A 92 31.21 -14.98 -10.54
CA ASN A 92 30.22 -15.59 -11.43
C ASN A 92 28.93 -14.78 -11.39
N ALA A 93 27.98 -15.09 -12.29
CA ALA A 93 26.64 -14.47 -12.29
C ALA A 93 25.91 -14.59 -10.93
N PHE A 94 26.27 -15.58 -10.10
CA PHE A 94 25.73 -15.77 -8.75
C PHE A 94 25.95 -14.57 -7.81
N ALA A 95 26.99 -13.76 -8.01
CA ALA A 95 27.21 -12.54 -7.20
C ALA A 95 26.08 -11.51 -7.32
N PHE A 96 25.39 -11.47 -8.47
CA PHE A 96 24.25 -10.56 -8.69
C PHE A 96 22.91 -11.21 -8.35
N ILE A 97 22.81 -12.54 -8.50
CA ILE A 97 21.60 -13.30 -8.17
C ILE A 97 21.36 -13.29 -6.65
N LEU A 98 22.41 -13.40 -5.83
CA LEU A 98 22.31 -13.39 -4.38
C LEU A 98 21.64 -12.10 -3.83
N PRO A 99 22.13 -10.87 -4.10
CA PRO A 99 21.48 -9.66 -3.62
C PRO A 99 20.10 -9.44 -4.25
N PHE A 100 19.89 -9.84 -5.50
CA PHE A 100 18.58 -9.79 -6.14
C PHE A 100 17.56 -10.68 -5.42
N LEU A 101 17.94 -11.91 -5.06
CA LEU A 101 17.10 -12.84 -4.31
C LEU A 101 16.79 -12.31 -2.91
N ILE A 102 17.78 -11.73 -2.23
CA ILE A 102 17.58 -11.12 -0.90
C ILE A 102 16.56 -9.98 -0.99
N CYS A 103 16.69 -9.08 -1.97
CA CYS A 103 15.71 -8.02 -2.21
C CYS A 103 14.32 -8.60 -2.51
N PHE A 104 14.24 -9.62 -3.36
CA PHE A 104 12.98 -10.28 -3.70
C PHE A 104 12.28 -10.85 -2.46
N LEU A 105 13.00 -11.53 -1.57
CA LEU A 105 12.45 -12.05 -0.32
C LEU A 105 12.00 -10.94 0.64
N PHE A 106 12.77 -9.84 0.73
CA PHE A 106 12.38 -8.68 1.52
C PHE A 106 11.06 -8.08 1.00
N TYR A 107 10.91 -7.91 -0.32
CA TYR A 107 9.66 -7.42 -0.92
C TYR A 107 8.51 -8.41 -0.80
N ALA A 108 8.77 -9.72 -0.84
CA ALA A 108 7.75 -10.73 -0.56
C ALA A 108 7.22 -10.59 0.89
N PHE A 109 8.10 -10.38 1.86
CA PHE A 109 7.70 -10.12 3.25
C PHE A 109 6.95 -8.77 3.39
N ALA A 110 7.42 -7.72 2.73
CA ALA A 110 6.74 -6.42 2.69
C ALA A 110 5.34 -6.53 2.06
N SER A 111 5.16 -7.33 1.02
CA SER A 111 3.86 -7.61 0.42
C SER A 111 2.90 -8.24 1.43
N VAL A 112 3.33 -9.23 2.21
CA VAL A 112 2.51 -9.83 3.27
C VAL A 112 2.10 -8.80 4.32
N ARG A 113 3.00 -7.87 4.68
CA ARG A 113 2.69 -6.75 5.57
C ARG A 113 1.63 -5.82 4.97
N ILE A 114 1.71 -5.54 3.66
CA ILE A 114 0.73 -4.72 2.95
C ILE A 114 -0.67 -5.37 2.96
N PHE A 115 -0.76 -6.68 2.81
CA PHE A 115 -2.04 -7.38 2.89
C PHE A 115 -2.69 -7.27 4.27
N LYS A 116 -1.89 -7.37 5.34
CA LYS A 116 -2.38 -7.33 6.73
C LYS A 116 -2.68 -5.92 7.24
N ASN A 117 -2.16 -4.88 6.60
CA ASN A 117 -2.31 -3.53 7.12
C ASN A 117 -3.53 -2.82 6.51
N ASP A 118 -4.59 -2.71 7.30
CA ASP A 118 -5.84 -2.05 6.91
C ASP A 118 -5.74 -0.52 6.84
N SER A 119 -4.75 0.08 7.50
CA SER A 119 -4.60 1.54 7.58
C SER A 119 -3.75 2.13 6.45
N LEU A 120 -3.53 1.39 5.36
CA LEU A 120 -2.74 1.88 4.24
C LEU A 120 -3.52 2.89 3.41
N THR A 121 -2.81 3.95 3.05
CA THR A 121 -3.37 5.12 2.40
C THR A 121 -2.60 5.41 1.12
N ASP A 122 -3.29 5.87 0.08
CA ASP A 122 -2.67 6.34 -1.15
C ASP A 122 -2.11 7.76 -1.03
N ALA A 123 -1.53 8.27 -2.12
CA ALA A 123 -0.96 9.62 -2.17
C ALA A 123 -1.99 10.75 -1.96
N ASN A 124 -3.29 10.46 -2.12
CA ASN A 124 -4.38 11.42 -1.96
C ASN A 124 -5.02 11.34 -0.56
N GLY A 125 -4.48 10.53 0.35
CA GLY A 125 -5.00 10.42 1.71
C GLY A 125 -6.20 9.46 1.84
N VAL A 126 -6.51 8.66 0.81
CA VAL A 126 -7.64 7.73 0.83
C VAL A 126 -7.20 6.30 1.16
N PHE A 127 -7.95 5.63 2.03
CA PHE A 127 -7.67 4.25 2.44
C PHE A 127 -7.84 3.25 1.30
N LEU A 128 -6.96 2.24 1.28
CA LEU A 128 -6.99 1.17 0.30
C LEU A 128 -8.04 0.11 0.62
N ARG A 129 -8.78 -0.32 -0.41
CA ARG A 129 -9.87 -1.31 -0.32
C ARG A 129 -9.45 -2.74 -0.66
#